data_AF-A0A2S0JLT6-F1
#
_entry.id   AF-A0A2S0JLT6-F1
#
_cell.length_a   1.000
_cell.length_b   1.000
_cell.length_c   1.000
_cell.angle_alpha   90.00
_cell.angle_beta   90.00
_cell.angle_gamma   90.00
#
_symmetry.space_group_name_H-M   'P 1'
#
loop_
_entity.id
_entity.type
_entity.pdbx_description
1 polymer ?
#
loop_
_entity_poly.entity_id
_entity_poly.type
_entity_poly.pdbx_seq_one_letter_code
_entity_poly.pdbx_strand_id
1 'polypeptide(L)'
;MENTAISYDNFGRMRYHPEFHFSHGKPFSESELEYICKFYEIDHTRTIAFAIGRTEHTVQSKVTSLRKKGLFDYYKNLNKHW
;
A
#
# COMPACT_ATOMS: atom_id res chain seq x y z
N MET A 1 21.93 16.23 -5.20
CA MET A 1 20.73 16.18 -6.06
C MET A 1 20.05 14.87 -5.77
N GLU A 2 18.83 14.91 -5.23
CA GLU A 2 18.06 13.69 -4.98
C GLU A 2 17.70 13.08 -6.35
N ASN A 3 18.03 11.81 -6.56
CA ASN A 3 17.83 11.18 -7.86
C ASN A 3 16.34 10.85 -8.03
N THR A 4 15.59 11.76 -8.67
CA THR A 4 14.16 11.64 -9.01
C THR A 4 13.91 10.87 -10.31
N ALA A 5 14.90 10.11 -10.79
CA ALA A 5 14.68 9.26 -11.95
C ALA A 5 13.72 8.12 -11.58
N ILE A 6 12.60 8.05 -12.30
CA ILE A 6 11.69 6.91 -12.20
C ILE A 6 12.45 5.65 -12.65
N SER A 7 12.44 4.63 -11.81
CA SER A 7 13.02 3.33 -12.10
C SER A 7 12.12 2.22 -11.61
N TYR A 8 12.26 1.04 -12.22
CA TYR A 8 11.43 -0.12 -11.94
C TYR A 8 12.30 -1.31 -11.52
N ASP A 9 11.73 -2.24 -10.77
CA ASP A 9 12.35 -3.54 -10.51
C ASP A 9 12.05 -4.55 -11.62
N ASN A 10 12.59 -5.77 -11.49
CA ASN A 10 12.42 -6.84 -12.48
C ASN A 10 10.96 -7.32 -12.63
N PHE A 11 10.08 -6.93 -11.70
CA PHE A 11 8.64 -7.22 -11.75
C PHE A 11 7.84 -6.03 -12.31
N GLY A 12 8.51 -4.98 -12.80
CA GLY A 12 7.89 -3.78 -13.32
C GLY A 12 7.27 -2.88 -12.23
N ARG A 13 7.59 -3.07 -10.96
CA ARG A 13 7.10 -2.24 -9.85
C ARG A 13 8.00 -1.01 -9.72
N MET A 14 7.40 0.17 -9.51
CA MET A 14 8.18 1.38 -9.32
C MET A 14 9.03 1.25 -8.05
N ARG A 15 10.33 1.56 -8.15
CA ARG A 15 11.20 1.72 -6.98
C ARG A 15 10.78 2.96 -6.19
N TYR A 16 11.30 3.10 -4.97
CA TYR A 16 11.02 4.30 -4.17
C TYR A 16 11.27 5.58 -4.97
N HIS A 17 10.35 6.53 -4.83
CA HIS A 17 10.35 7.81 -5.50
C HIS A 17 9.62 8.80 -4.60
N PRO A 18 10.26 9.88 -4.14
CA PRO A 18 9.72 10.73 -3.08
C PRO A 18 8.35 11.34 -3.41
N GLU A 19 8.11 11.71 -4.68
CA GLU A 19 6.83 12.29 -5.11
C GLU A 19 5.66 11.29 -5.10
N PHE A 20 5.90 10.05 -5.53
CA PHE A 20 4.85 9.00 -5.58
C PHE A 20 4.70 8.25 -4.25
N HIS A 21 5.76 8.26 -3.43
CA HIS A 21 5.86 7.51 -2.20
C HIS A 21 6.01 8.43 -0.98
N PHE A 22 5.26 9.54 -0.97
CA PHE A 22 5.30 10.59 0.07
C PHE A 22 4.96 10.10 1.49
N SER A 23 4.35 8.90 1.61
CA SER A 23 4.02 8.28 2.89
C SER A 23 5.08 7.26 3.34
N HIS A 24 6.16 7.04 2.57
CA HIS A 24 7.17 6.02 2.89
C HIS A 24 7.74 6.15 4.32
N GLY A 25 7.97 5.01 4.98
CA GLY A 25 8.47 4.94 6.37
C GLY A 25 7.47 5.31 7.47
N LYS A 26 6.33 5.94 7.15
CA LYS A 26 5.32 6.31 8.17
C LYS A 26 4.53 5.08 8.65
N PRO A 27 3.95 5.08 9.86
CA PRO A 27 2.95 4.08 10.26
C PRO A 27 1.75 4.07 9.32
N PHE A 28 1.01 2.95 9.26
CA PHE A 28 -0.27 2.90 8.58
C PHE A 28 -1.36 3.40 9.52
N SER A 29 -2.17 4.34 9.06
CA SER A 29 -3.40 4.76 9.74
C SER A 29 -4.49 3.69 9.63
N GLU A 30 -5.49 3.75 10.50
CA GLU A 30 -6.65 2.87 10.45
C GLU A 30 -7.41 3.00 9.11
N SER A 31 -7.59 4.22 8.62
CA SER A 31 -8.23 4.49 7.32
C SER A 31 -7.44 3.89 6.16
N GLU A 32 -6.10 3.95 6.16
CA GLU A 32 -5.29 3.27 5.14
C GLU A 32 -5.42 1.74 5.24
N LEU A 33 -5.46 1.17 6.45
CA LEU A 33 -5.62 -0.29 6.63
C LEU A 33 -6.98 -0.77 6.14
N GLU A 34 -8.04 -0.01 6.45
CA GLU A 34 -9.40 -0.24 5.94
C GLU A 34 -9.43 -0.15 4.41
N TYR A 35 -8.90 0.94 3.83
CA TYR A 35 -8.82 1.13 2.38
C TYR A 35 -8.09 -0.04 1.70
N ILE A 36 -6.89 -0.39 2.19
CA ILE A 36 -6.10 -1.50 1.63
C ILE A 36 -6.94 -2.78 1.66
N CYS A 37 -7.51 -3.17 2.80
CA CYS A 37 -8.19 -4.46 2.90
C CYS A 37 -9.51 -4.50 2.11
N LYS A 38 -10.20 -3.36 1.97
CA LYS A 38 -11.44 -3.26 1.20
C LYS A 38 -11.19 -3.43 -0.30
N PHE A 39 -10.13 -2.82 -0.83
CA PHE A 39 -9.88 -2.78 -2.28
C PHE A 39 -8.84 -3.78 -2.77
N TYR A 40 -8.05 -4.42 -1.91
CA TYR A 40 -6.95 -5.31 -2.34
C TYR A 40 -7.35 -6.49 -3.23
N GLU A 41 -8.58 -6.99 -3.09
CA GLU A 41 -9.09 -8.11 -3.90
C GLU A 41 -9.88 -7.63 -5.13
N ILE A 42 -10.03 -6.31 -5.29
CA ILE A 42 -10.83 -5.67 -6.34
C ILE A 42 -9.89 -4.94 -7.31
N ASP A 43 -8.97 -4.13 -6.77
CA ASP A 43 -8.06 -3.28 -7.50
C ASP A 43 -6.65 -3.86 -7.62
N HIS A 44 -5.92 -3.38 -8.63
CA HIS A 44 -4.50 -3.70 -8.77
C HIS A 44 -3.69 -3.08 -7.61
N THR A 45 -2.71 -3.81 -7.07
CA THR A 45 -1.86 -3.34 -5.95
C THR A 45 -1.24 -1.98 -6.23
N ARG A 46 -0.80 -1.73 -7.47
CA ARG A 46 -0.27 -0.41 -7.92
C ARG A 46 -1.22 0.75 -7.66
N THR A 47 -2.51 0.57 -7.97
CA THR A 47 -3.53 1.61 -7.77
C THR A 47 -3.64 1.97 -6.28
N ILE A 48 -3.73 0.93 -5.44
CA ILE A 48 -3.79 1.10 -3.98
C ILE A 48 -2.52 1.77 -3.46
N ALA A 49 -1.36 1.32 -3.94
CA ALA A 49 -0.05 1.80 -3.52
C ALA A 49 0.12 3.30 -3.84
N PHE A 50 -0.27 3.75 -5.03
CA PHE A 50 -0.25 5.18 -5.37
C PHE A 50 -1.28 5.99 -4.59
N ALA A 51 -2.48 5.46 -4.36
CA ALA A 51 -3.51 6.15 -3.59
C ALA A 51 -3.05 6.51 -2.16
N ILE A 52 -2.27 5.63 -1.53
CA ILE A 52 -1.76 5.82 -0.15
C ILE A 52 -0.31 6.32 -0.10
N GLY A 53 0.31 6.61 -1.25
CA GLY A 53 1.69 7.08 -1.32
C GLY A 53 2.73 6.07 -0.81
N ARG A 54 2.59 4.78 -1.15
CA ARG A 54 3.50 3.68 -0.74
C ARG A 54 3.94 2.84 -1.94
N THR A 55 5.00 2.07 -1.76
CA THR A 55 5.42 1.12 -2.81
C THR A 55 4.50 -0.09 -2.84
N GLU A 56 4.36 -0.71 -4.01
CA GLU A 56 3.58 -1.95 -4.19
C GLU A 56 4.04 -3.06 -3.22
N HIS A 57 5.36 -3.18 -3.02
CA HIS A 57 5.94 -4.14 -2.09
C HIS A 57 5.53 -3.89 -0.63
N THR A 58 5.45 -2.63 -0.20
CA THR A 58 5.00 -2.27 1.16
C THR A 58 3.54 -2.68 1.38
N VAL A 59 2.67 -2.46 0.38
CA VAL A 59 1.26 -2.86 0.45
C VAL A 59 1.13 -4.38 0.53
N GLN A 60 1.80 -5.13 -0.35
CA GLN A 60 1.80 -6.60 -0.36
C GLN A 60 2.29 -7.19 0.97
N SER A 61 3.38 -6.64 1.49
CA SER A 61 3.94 -7.04 2.79
C SER A 61 2.96 -6.76 3.93
N LYS A 62 2.27 -5.61 3.91
CA LYS A 62 1.27 -5.27 4.91
C LYS A 62 0.08 -6.23 4.86
N VAL A 63 -0.48 -6.50 3.68
CA VAL A 63 -1.60 -7.44 3.52
C VAL A 63 -1.21 -8.84 4.00
N THR A 64 -0.02 -9.31 3.64
CA THR A 64 0.50 -10.60 4.13
C THR A 64 0.57 -10.63 5.66
N SER A 65 1.05 -9.56 6.29
CA SER A 65 1.08 -9.45 7.75
C SER A 65 -0.31 -9.42 8.37
N LEU A 66 -1.28 -8.75 7.76
CA LEU A 66 -2.65 -8.66 8.28
C LEU A 66 -3.37 -10.02 8.18
N ARG A 67 -3.22 -10.72 7.05
CA ARG A 67 -3.76 -12.08 6.88
C ARG A 67 -3.18 -13.05 7.92
N LYS A 68 -1.86 -13.01 8.14
CA LYS A 68 -1.20 -13.82 9.19
C LYS A 68 -1.71 -13.53 10.60
N LYS A 69 -2.17 -12.31 10.86
CA LYS A 69 -2.72 -11.88 12.16
C LYS A 69 -4.24 -12.06 12.27
N GLY A 70 -4.92 -12.53 11.22
CA GLY A 70 -6.39 -12.60 11.17
C GLY A 70 -7.07 -11.23 11.13
N LEU A 71 -6.35 -10.16 10.78
CA LEU A 71 -6.87 -8.79 10.79
C LEU A 71 -7.34 -8.29 9.42
N PHE A 72 -7.10 -9.05 8.35
CA PHE A 72 -7.48 -8.64 7.00
C PHE A 72 -8.99 -8.46 6.86
N ASP A 73 -9.77 -9.48 7.23
CA ASP A 73 -11.24 -9.41 7.16
C ASP A 73 -11.83 -8.43 8.17
N TYR A 74 -11.17 -8.20 9.30
CA TYR A 74 -11.56 -7.15 10.24
C TYR A 74 -11.51 -5.77 9.57
N TYR A 75 -10.38 -5.39 8.97
CA TYR A 75 -10.26 -4.10 8.30
C TYR A 75 -11.11 -4.01 7.03
N LYS A 76 -11.26 -5.12 6.28
CA LYS A 76 -12.12 -5.17 5.09
C LYS A 76 -13.58 -4.82 5.41
N ASN A 77 -14.06 -5.18 6.61
CA ASN A 77 -15.44 -4.99 7.04
C ASN A 77 -15.62 -3.84 8.05
N LEU A 78 -14.57 -3.05 8.32
CA LEU A 78 -14.61 -2.02 9.36
C LEU A 78 -15.65 -0.91 9.04
N ASN A 79 -15.79 -0.52 7.77
CA ASN A 79 -16.74 0.49 7.27
C ASN A 79 -16.82 1.77 8.13
N LYS A 80 -15.67 2.21 8.65
CA LYS A 80 -15.55 3.41 9.48
C LYS A 80 -15.10 4.61 8.66
N HIS A 81 -14.30 4.36 7.62
CA HIS A 81 -13.71 5.38 6.76
C HIS A 81 -14.06 5.21 5.27
N TRP A 82 -14.40 4.00 4.82
CA TRP A 82 -14.59 3.64 3.40
C TRP A 82 -15.77 2.69 3.16
#